data_AF-A0A524BA98-F1
#
_entry.id   AF-A0A524BA98-F1
#
_cell.length_a   1.000
_cell.length_b   1.000
_cell.length_c   1.000
_cell.angle_alpha   90.00
_cell.angle_beta   90.00
_cell.angle_gamma   90.00
#
_symmetry.space_group_name_H-M   'P 1'
#
loop_
_entity.id
_entity.type
_entity.pdbx_description
1 polymer ?
#
loop_
_entity_poly.entity_id
_entity_poly.type
_entity_poly.pdbx_seq_one_letter_code
_entity_poly.pdbx_strand_id
1 'polypeptide(L)'
;MMITTSSKLLYGLGAGSLAAGFVWFVANEGQQLGSVMFAFLAVAFIFLGAIASYTRDGHVLSTDTAAHASSAASQKSVGRSLWPFGTAVSAGVTVVGLISSPGIFKVGVALLIAMLGEWMISNWAERASSSNEYNTKVRDYLVHPLELPVAGALLLAVIVLSFSRVFLALSKSVGAIVFAGMGALILFFGALIAVKRQANRRVVGAILGVLLLALAGTGVATALDGEREQLTEAAEEDHFAHRGCTEEKEYSDKKASRAVSMKSSILANVILTEDGQLYAEATGYPGQQSAITIQRSNPSTILFVNESSEARRMVLSYGKVVEDLGDGVERESALEACTSKVEKGGQQAVTVVVPKPSSASDEPFTITVPGVEGAKIDVFVP
;
A
#
# COMPACT_ATOMS: atom_id res chain seq x y z
N MET A 1 19.60 16.16 50.66
CA MET A 1 19.50 14.98 49.78
C MET A 1 19.48 13.75 50.69
N MET A 2 18.44 12.93 50.62
CA MET A 2 18.28 11.77 51.52
C MET A 2 18.52 10.50 50.70
N ILE A 3 19.45 9.66 51.13
CA ILE A 3 19.76 8.41 50.44
C ILE A 3 18.71 7.36 50.84
N THR A 4 17.80 7.04 49.93
CA THR A 4 16.76 6.03 50.11
C THR A 4 17.30 4.63 49.83
N THR A 5 16.54 3.60 50.21
CA THR A 5 16.93 2.20 49.95
C THR A 5 17.09 1.93 48.45
N SER A 6 16.25 2.53 47.60
CA SER A 6 16.35 2.38 46.14
C SER A 6 17.59 3.09 45.58
N SER A 7 17.90 4.30 46.06
CA SER A 7 19.05 5.04 45.54
C SER A 7 20.38 4.39 45.94
N LYS A 8 20.46 3.76 47.12
CA LYS A 8 21.61 2.90 47.48
C LYS A 8 21.80 1.76 46.49
N LEU A 9 20.73 1.10 46.09
CA LEU A 9 20.79 -0.01 45.14
C LEU A 9 21.25 0.48 43.77
N LEU A 10 20.72 1.61 43.28
CA LEU A 10 21.10 2.20 41.99
C LEU A 10 22.56 2.69 41.99
N TYR A 11 23.00 3.38 43.03
CA TYR A 11 24.40 3.77 43.16
C TYR A 11 25.33 2.54 43.28
N GLY A 12 24.89 1.50 43.98
CA GLY A 12 25.62 0.23 44.09
C GLY A 12 25.76 -0.48 42.73
N LEU A 13 24.68 -0.56 41.94
CA LEU A 13 24.71 -1.10 40.57
C LEU A 13 25.57 -0.24 39.63
N GLY A 14 25.55 1.08 39.81
CA GLY A 14 26.40 2.00 39.06
C GLY A 14 27.89 1.79 39.35
N ALA A 15 28.27 1.76 40.63
CA ALA A 15 29.63 1.48 41.06
C ALA A 15 30.08 0.07 40.64
N GLY A 16 29.19 -0.92 40.76
CA GLY A 16 29.42 -2.28 40.27
C GLY A 16 29.64 -2.34 38.76
N SER A 17 28.89 -1.56 37.98
CA SER A 17 29.08 -1.48 36.52
C SER A 17 30.43 -0.83 36.16
N LEU A 18 30.89 0.19 36.89
CA LEU A 18 32.24 0.75 36.67
C LEU A 18 33.34 -0.26 36.97
N ALA A 19 33.21 -0.99 38.08
CA ALA A 19 34.17 -2.04 38.43
C ALA A 19 34.16 -3.17 37.38
N ALA A 20 32.98 -3.61 36.94
CA ALA A 20 32.84 -4.60 35.87
C ALA A 20 33.44 -4.12 34.55
N GLY A 21 33.23 -2.85 34.19
CA GLY A 21 33.82 -2.23 33.00
C GLY A 21 35.35 -2.17 33.05
N PHE A 22 35.93 -1.86 34.21
CA PHE A 22 37.37 -1.87 34.42
C PHE A 22 37.95 -3.29 34.34
N VAL A 23 37.30 -4.26 34.99
CA VAL A 23 37.70 -5.67 34.91
C VAL A 23 37.61 -6.18 33.46
N TRP A 24 36.54 -5.84 32.74
CA TRP A 24 36.39 -6.20 31.33
C TRP A 24 37.51 -5.62 30.46
N PHE A 25 37.86 -4.34 30.68
CA PHE A 25 38.92 -3.66 29.96
C PHE A 25 40.28 -4.34 30.16
N VAL A 26 40.61 -4.70 31.41
CA VAL A 26 41.86 -5.40 31.75
C VAL A 26 41.87 -6.83 31.20
N ALA A 27 40.76 -7.55 31.33
CA ALA A 27 40.66 -8.96 30.91
C ALA A 27 40.68 -9.17 29.39
N ASN A 28 40.27 -8.16 28.62
CA ASN A 28 40.20 -8.23 27.15
C ASN A 28 41.21 -7.30 26.46
N GLU A 29 42.40 -7.14 27.03
CA GLU A 29 43.54 -6.42 26.41
C GLU A 29 43.20 -5.00 25.91
N GLY A 30 42.29 -4.30 26.60
CA GLY A 30 41.89 -2.94 26.25
C GLY A 30 40.79 -2.83 25.20
N GLN A 31 40.09 -3.91 24.86
CA GLN A 31 38.97 -3.88 23.92
C GLN A 31 37.83 -2.96 24.43
N GLN A 32 37.46 -1.97 23.61
CA GLN A 32 36.65 -0.83 24.07
C GLN A 32 35.13 -1.07 24.06
N LEU A 33 34.63 -2.00 23.23
CA LEU A 33 33.18 -2.21 23.06
C LEU A 33 32.46 -2.57 24.37
N GLY A 34 33.02 -3.49 25.16
CA GLY A 34 32.40 -3.91 26.43
C GLY A 34 32.58 -2.89 27.56
N SER A 35 33.75 -2.25 27.65
CA SER A 35 33.99 -1.23 28.69
C SER A 35 33.13 0.02 28.49
N VAL A 36 32.88 0.42 27.24
CA VAL A 36 31.96 1.51 26.90
C VAL A 36 30.53 1.16 27.30
N MET A 37 30.05 -0.06 27.04
CA MET A 37 28.72 -0.50 27.47
C MET A 37 28.54 -0.41 28.99
N PHE A 38 29.51 -0.90 29.76
CA PHE A 38 29.48 -0.84 31.23
C PHE A 38 29.57 0.59 31.76
N ALA A 39 30.34 1.46 31.10
CA ALA A 39 30.39 2.88 31.43
C ALA A 39 29.03 3.57 31.22
N PHE A 40 28.34 3.28 30.10
CA PHE A 40 26.99 3.79 29.84
C PHE A 40 25.98 3.29 30.88
N LEU A 41 26.01 2.00 31.22
CA LEU A 41 25.16 1.43 32.29
C LEU A 41 25.43 2.10 33.64
N ALA A 42 26.71 2.34 33.97
CA ALA A 42 27.07 3.03 35.20
C ALA A 42 26.49 4.45 35.24
N VAL A 43 26.65 5.23 34.17
CA VAL A 43 26.09 6.59 34.07
C VAL A 43 24.57 6.55 34.20
N ALA A 44 23.89 5.61 33.54
CA ALA A 44 22.44 5.46 33.63
C ALA A 44 21.97 5.16 35.07
N PHE A 45 22.61 4.20 35.76
CA PHE A 45 22.24 3.85 37.13
C PHE A 45 22.56 4.97 38.13
N ILE A 46 23.70 5.65 37.99
CA ILE A 46 24.06 6.80 38.84
C ILE A 46 23.07 7.95 38.62
N PHE A 47 22.69 8.22 37.37
CA PHE A 47 21.69 9.23 37.03
C PHE A 47 20.31 8.90 37.62
N LEU A 48 19.84 7.66 37.46
CA LEU A 48 18.59 7.21 38.09
C LEU A 48 18.67 7.27 39.62
N GLY A 49 19.82 6.92 40.22
CA GLY A 49 20.05 7.03 41.66
C GLY A 49 20.03 8.48 42.16
N ALA A 50 20.53 9.42 41.36
CA ALA A 50 20.45 10.85 41.63
C ALA A 50 19.00 11.36 41.60
N ILE A 51 18.20 10.92 40.62
CA ILE A 51 16.78 11.24 40.55
C ILE A 51 16.05 10.67 41.78
N ALA A 52 16.26 9.39 42.12
CA ALA A 52 15.63 8.75 43.27
C ALA A 52 15.98 9.46 44.60
N SER A 53 17.24 9.89 44.75
CA SER A 53 17.69 10.65 45.93
C SER A 53 17.13 12.07 45.98
N TYR A 54 16.86 12.67 44.82
CA TYR A 54 16.25 13.99 44.71
C TYR A 54 14.75 13.93 45.03
N THR A 55 14.03 12.95 44.48
CA THR A 55 12.58 12.75 44.71
C THR A 55 12.25 12.02 46.01
N ARG A 56 13.27 11.48 46.69
CA ARG A 56 13.15 10.69 47.94
C ARG A 56 12.20 9.51 47.80
N ASP A 57 12.04 8.98 46.58
CA ASP A 57 11.07 7.94 46.21
C ASP A 57 9.61 8.20 46.64
N GLY A 58 9.25 9.46 46.92
CA GLY A 58 7.96 9.78 47.53
C GLY A 58 7.76 9.16 48.92
N HIS A 59 8.85 8.79 49.62
CA HIS A 59 8.81 8.17 50.93
C HIS A 59 8.27 9.14 51.98
N VAL A 60 7.11 8.80 52.55
CA VAL A 60 6.50 9.47 53.70
C VAL A 60 6.89 8.73 54.98
N LEU A 61 7.25 9.48 56.04
CA LEU A 61 7.59 8.89 57.34
C LEU A 61 6.34 8.23 57.92
N SER A 62 6.47 7.03 58.50
CA SER A 62 5.36 6.30 59.13
C SER A 62 4.66 7.06 60.25
N THR A 63 5.33 8.07 60.82
CA THR A 63 4.83 8.95 61.87
C THR A 63 4.08 10.17 61.33
N ASP A 64 4.15 10.45 60.03
CA ASP A 64 3.53 11.61 59.38
C ASP A 64 2.20 11.22 58.73
N THR A 65 1.18 11.11 59.57
CA THR A 65 -0.20 10.72 59.17
C THR A 65 -0.85 11.71 58.19
N ALA A 66 -0.44 12.97 58.20
CA ALA A 66 -0.93 13.97 57.25
C ALA A 66 -0.32 13.77 55.85
N ALA A 67 0.98 13.47 55.77
CA ALA A 67 1.65 13.17 54.51
C ALA A 67 1.19 11.84 53.88
N HIS A 68 0.73 10.87 54.68
CA HIS A 68 0.15 9.64 54.16
C HIS A 68 -1.11 9.86 53.31
N ALA A 69 -1.96 10.83 53.68
CA ALA A 69 -3.19 11.13 52.97
C ALA A 69 -2.95 11.67 51.54
N SER A 70 -1.82 12.35 51.31
CA SER A 70 -1.42 12.91 50.01
C SER A 70 -0.34 12.11 49.28
N SER A 71 0.08 10.97 49.84
CA SER A 71 1.14 10.14 49.28
C SER A 71 0.77 9.55 47.91
N ALA A 72 1.77 9.17 47.10
CA ALA A 72 1.54 8.53 45.80
C ALA A 72 0.76 7.20 45.92
N ALA A 73 0.87 6.51 47.06
CA ALA A 73 0.18 5.25 47.33
C ALA A 73 -1.29 5.42 47.75
N SER A 74 -1.67 6.62 48.24
CA SER A 74 -3.08 6.94 48.55
C SER A 74 -3.85 7.48 47.34
N GLN A 75 -3.16 7.73 46.22
CA GLN A 75 -3.80 8.15 44.98
C GLN A 75 -4.67 7.04 44.41
N LYS A 76 -5.77 7.42 43.76
CA LYS A 76 -6.68 6.49 43.09
C LYS A 76 -5.91 5.72 42.00
N SER A 77 -6.20 4.42 41.88
CA SER A 77 -5.62 3.59 40.82
C SER A 77 -5.96 4.16 39.44
N VAL A 78 -4.99 4.16 38.54
CA VAL A 78 -5.14 4.53 37.12
C VAL A 78 -6.27 3.71 36.50
N GLY A 79 -7.03 4.33 35.60
CA GLY A 79 -8.11 3.65 34.87
C GLY A 79 -7.59 2.48 34.03
N ARG A 80 -8.48 1.54 33.67
CA ARG A 80 -8.14 0.51 32.67
C ARG A 80 -7.95 1.21 31.32
N SER A 81 -6.80 1.00 30.68
CA SER A 81 -6.45 1.61 29.39
C SER A 81 -5.94 0.55 28.41
N LEU A 82 -6.40 0.62 27.17
CA LEU A 82 -5.94 -0.25 26.06
C LEU A 82 -4.75 0.36 25.30
N TRP A 83 -4.47 1.63 25.51
CA TRP A 83 -3.39 2.37 24.83
C TRP A 83 -1.98 1.77 25.02
N PRO A 84 -1.59 1.22 26.19
CA PRO A 84 -0.30 0.52 26.33
C PRO A 84 -0.19 -0.70 25.42
N PHE A 85 -1.28 -1.46 25.28
CA PHE A 85 -1.32 -2.62 24.39
C PHE A 85 -1.20 -2.19 22.92
N GLY A 86 -1.95 -1.16 22.53
CA GLY A 86 -1.84 -0.55 21.20
C GLY A 86 -0.41 -0.10 20.89
N THR A 87 0.25 0.57 21.85
CA THR A 87 1.64 1.02 21.74
C THR A 87 2.60 -0.14 21.50
N ALA A 88 2.47 -1.23 22.27
CA ALA A 88 3.30 -2.43 22.11
C ALA A 88 3.12 -3.09 20.73
N VAL A 89 1.87 -3.19 20.26
CA VAL A 89 1.56 -3.72 18.92
C VAL A 89 2.17 -2.82 17.84
N SER A 90 2.00 -1.50 17.94
CA SER A 90 2.57 -0.54 16.98
C SER A 90 4.09 -0.55 16.95
N ALA A 91 4.74 -0.73 18.10
CA ALA A 91 6.18 -0.93 18.17
C ALA A 91 6.60 -2.21 17.43
N GLY A 92 5.86 -3.31 17.62
CA GLY A 92 6.06 -4.55 16.87
C GLY A 92 5.93 -4.36 15.35
N VAL A 93 4.88 -3.66 14.89
CA VAL A 93 4.69 -3.35 13.46
C VAL A 93 5.82 -2.47 12.92
N THR A 94 6.33 -1.54 13.71
CA THR A 94 7.48 -0.70 13.33
C THR A 94 8.74 -1.55 13.12
N VAL A 95 9.03 -2.48 14.03
CA VAL A 95 10.17 -3.40 13.92
C VAL A 95 10.03 -4.33 12.70
N VAL A 96 8.84 -4.87 12.47
CA VAL A 96 8.57 -5.69 11.27
C VAL A 96 8.75 -4.85 10.01
N GLY A 97 8.23 -3.63 9.97
CA GLY A 97 8.37 -2.71 8.84
C GLY A 97 9.81 -2.34 8.53
N LEU A 98 10.67 -2.25 9.55
CA LEU A 98 12.10 -1.97 9.39
C LEU A 98 12.81 -3.03 8.53
N ILE A 99 12.32 -4.27 8.58
CA ILE A 99 12.91 -5.41 7.85
C ILE A 99 12.16 -5.65 6.54
N SER A 100 10.84 -5.48 6.52
CA SER A 100 10.00 -5.89 5.39
C SER A 100 9.84 -4.83 4.30
N SER A 101 9.37 -3.63 4.63
CA SER A 101 9.16 -2.58 3.62
C SER A 101 9.07 -1.16 4.23
N PRO A 102 9.59 -0.14 3.52
CA PRO A 102 9.49 1.25 3.98
C PRO A 102 8.05 1.73 4.18
N GLY A 103 7.08 1.18 3.43
CA GLY A 103 5.66 1.49 3.59
C GLY A 103 5.11 1.03 4.94
N ILE A 104 5.36 -0.23 5.31
CA ILE A 104 4.91 -0.79 6.60
C ILE A 104 5.61 -0.07 7.75
N PHE A 105 6.89 0.28 7.60
CA PHE A 105 7.62 1.06 8.59
C PHE A 105 6.95 2.41 8.88
N LYS A 106 6.63 3.20 7.85
CA LYS A 106 5.95 4.51 8.00
C LYS A 106 4.61 4.37 8.72
N VAL A 107 3.82 3.36 8.36
CA VAL A 107 2.53 3.08 9.03
C VAL A 107 2.76 2.70 10.50
N GLY A 108 3.73 1.83 10.79
CA GLY A 108 4.10 1.44 12.15
C GLY A 108 4.46 2.65 13.01
N VAL A 109 5.30 3.56 12.49
CA VAL A 109 5.70 4.78 13.19
C VAL A 109 4.50 5.70 13.44
N ALA A 110 3.63 5.91 12.44
CA ALA A 110 2.44 6.75 12.61
C ALA A 110 1.49 6.19 13.69
N LEU A 111 1.27 4.87 13.69
CA LEU A 111 0.48 4.19 14.71
C LEU A 111 1.14 4.29 16.09
N LEU A 112 2.47 4.14 16.16
CA LEU A 112 3.21 4.23 17.41
C LEU A 112 3.09 5.63 18.03
N ILE A 113 3.21 6.68 17.21
CA ILE A 113 3.02 8.07 17.67
C ILE A 113 1.60 8.28 18.18
N ALA A 114 0.59 7.82 17.44
CA ALA A 114 -0.81 7.96 17.85
C ALA A 114 -1.10 7.22 19.18
N MET A 115 -0.75 5.94 19.27
CA MET A 115 -1.00 5.12 20.47
C MET A 115 -0.23 5.61 21.68
N LEU A 116 1.06 5.94 21.51
CA LEU A 116 1.90 6.45 22.58
C LEU A 116 1.44 7.84 23.02
N GLY A 117 1.07 8.69 22.06
CA GLY A 117 0.53 10.04 22.32
C GLY A 117 -0.74 9.98 23.16
N GLU A 118 -1.72 9.17 22.75
CA GLU A 118 -2.96 8.97 23.50
C GLU A 118 -2.71 8.36 24.88
N TRP A 119 -1.77 7.41 24.99
CA TRP A 119 -1.39 6.85 26.29
C TRP A 119 -0.78 7.91 27.22
N MET A 120 0.14 8.74 26.71
CA MET A 120 0.79 9.80 27.47
C MET A 120 -0.20 10.88 27.90
N ILE A 121 -1.06 11.34 26.99
CA ILE A 121 -2.09 12.36 27.27
C ILE A 121 -3.09 11.84 28.30
N SER A 122 -3.53 10.58 28.16
CA SER A 122 -4.44 9.94 29.12
C SER A 122 -3.83 9.87 30.52
N ASN A 123 -2.58 9.41 30.63
CA ASN A 123 -1.87 9.32 31.92
C ASN A 123 -1.63 10.71 32.53
N TRP A 124 -1.30 11.70 31.71
CA TRP A 124 -1.11 13.08 32.16
C TRP A 124 -2.42 13.66 32.69
N ALA A 125 -3.52 13.50 31.96
CA ALA A 125 -4.82 14.04 32.34
C ALA A 125 -5.32 13.46 33.67
N GLU A 126 -5.07 12.17 33.92
CA GLU A 126 -5.39 11.51 35.19
C GLU A 126 -4.58 12.06 36.38
N ARG A 127 -3.46 12.75 36.12
CA ARG A 127 -2.51 13.26 37.14
C ARG A 127 -2.20 14.75 36.98
N ALA A 128 -3.05 15.51 36.28
CA ALA A 128 -2.77 16.92 35.95
C ALA A 128 -2.70 17.82 37.21
N SER A 129 -3.44 17.46 38.25
CA SER A 129 -3.49 18.15 39.55
C SER A 129 -3.55 17.14 40.69
N SER A 130 -3.28 17.62 41.91
CA SER A 130 -3.53 16.88 43.16
C SER A 130 -5.03 16.74 43.49
N SER A 131 -5.91 17.47 42.78
CA SER A 131 -7.36 17.40 42.97
C SER A 131 -8.03 16.49 41.94
N ASN A 132 -8.74 15.47 42.43
CA ASN A 132 -9.40 14.49 41.57
C ASN A 132 -10.56 15.09 40.73
N GLU A 133 -11.24 16.12 41.27
CA GLU A 133 -12.30 16.82 40.54
C GLU A 133 -11.76 17.57 39.31
N TYR A 134 -10.58 18.19 39.44
CA TYR A 134 -9.92 18.85 38.32
C TYR A 134 -9.48 17.85 37.26
N ASN A 135 -8.84 16.74 37.66
CA ASN A 135 -8.40 15.72 36.71
C ASN A 135 -9.56 15.10 35.94
N THR A 136 -10.71 14.90 36.59
CA THR A 136 -11.93 14.43 35.93
C THR A 136 -12.42 15.43 34.89
N LYS A 137 -12.45 16.73 35.23
CA LYS A 137 -12.81 17.80 34.27
C LYS A 137 -11.85 17.85 33.07
N VAL A 138 -10.54 17.78 33.30
CA VAL A 138 -9.55 17.75 32.20
C VAL A 138 -9.76 16.55 31.29
N ARG A 139 -10.04 15.37 31.85
CA ARG A 139 -10.32 14.16 31.09
C ARG A 139 -11.59 14.28 30.25
N ASP A 140 -12.64 14.88 30.80
CA ASP A 140 -13.92 15.09 30.10
C ASP A 140 -13.82 16.12 28.96
N TYR A 141 -13.03 17.19 29.15
CA TYR A 141 -12.91 18.25 28.14
C TYR A 141 -11.81 18.04 27.10
N LEU A 142 -10.71 17.39 27.46
CA LEU A 142 -9.53 17.29 26.59
C LEU A 142 -9.34 15.89 26.02
N VAL A 143 -9.50 14.85 26.85
CA VAL A 143 -9.14 13.48 26.47
C VAL A 143 -10.28 12.78 25.74
N HIS A 144 -11.49 12.76 26.29
CA HIS A 144 -12.63 12.08 25.65
C HIS A 144 -12.93 12.57 24.21
N PRO A 145 -12.81 13.87 23.88
CA PRO A 145 -13.03 14.35 22.51
C PRO A 145 -11.95 13.93 21.51
N LEU A 146 -10.73 13.61 21.95
CA LEU A 146 -9.64 13.13 21.09
C LEU A 146 -9.63 11.60 20.99
N GLU A 147 -9.87 10.93 22.12
CA GLU A 147 -9.83 9.47 22.25
C GLU A 147 -10.86 8.79 21.32
N LEU A 148 -12.08 9.32 21.25
CA LEU A 148 -13.17 8.72 20.47
C LEU A 148 -12.95 8.82 18.94
N PRO A 149 -12.58 9.98 18.36
CA PRO A 149 -12.25 10.06 16.94
C PRO A 149 -11.03 9.23 16.55
N VAL A 150 -9.96 9.24 17.36
CA VAL A 150 -8.74 8.48 17.04
C VAL A 150 -9.00 6.97 17.09
N ALA A 151 -9.65 6.48 18.16
CA ALA A 151 -10.05 5.08 18.24
C ALA A 151 -11.02 4.70 17.12
N GLY A 152 -11.97 5.57 16.77
CA GLY A 152 -12.90 5.36 15.66
C GLY A 152 -12.20 5.28 14.31
N ALA A 153 -11.24 6.15 14.04
CA ALA A 153 -10.45 6.16 12.80
C ALA A 153 -9.61 4.89 12.68
N LEU A 154 -8.97 4.45 13.77
CA LEU A 154 -8.21 3.20 13.80
C LEU A 154 -9.10 1.98 13.56
N LEU A 155 -10.26 1.92 14.22
CA LEU A 155 -11.24 0.86 14.00
C LEU A 155 -11.70 0.82 12.54
N LEU A 156 -12.02 1.98 11.96
CA LEU A 156 -12.43 2.09 10.57
C LEU A 156 -11.31 1.65 9.62
N ALA A 157 -10.07 2.06 9.89
CA ALA A 157 -8.92 1.66 9.09
C ALA A 157 -8.76 0.13 9.07
N VAL A 158 -8.88 -0.53 10.23
CA VAL A 158 -8.85 -2.01 10.31
C VAL A 158 -9.96 -2.63 9.48
N ILE A 159 -11.19 -2.11 9.57
CA ILE A 159 -12.33 -2.62 8.80
C ILE A 159 -12.08 -2.47 7.29
N VAL A 160 -11.70 -1.28 6.84
CA VAL A 160 -11.48 -0.98 5.43
C VAL A 160 -10.34 -1.81 4.84
N LEU A 161 -9.22 -1.93 5.56
CA LEU A 161 -8.08 -2.73 5.13
C LEU A 161 -8.43 -4.23 5.06
N SER A 162 -9.18 -4.72 6.03
CA SER A 162 -9.63 -6.13 6.04
C SER A 162 -10.53 -6.41 4.84
N PHE A 163 -11.51 -5.54 4.58
CA PHE A 163 -12.37 -5.66 3.40
C PHE A 163 -11.56 -5.59 2.09
N SER A 164 -10.62 -4.64 1.98
CA SER A 164 -9.75 -4.52 0.81
C SER A 164 -9.02 -5.84 0.52
N ARG A 165 -8.39 -6.45 1.54
CA ARG A 165 -7.67 -7.72 1.37
C ARG A 165 -8.59 -8.88 0.97
N VAL A 166 -9.75 -8.99 1.60
CA VAL A 166 -10.73 -10.02 1.23
C VAL A 166 -11.17 -9.87 -0.23
N PHE A 167 -11.47 -8.65 -0.68
CA PHE A 167 -11.92 -8.42 -2.06
C PHE A 167 -10.84 -8.59 -3.12
N LEU A 168 -9.57 -8.33 -2.78
CA LEU A 168 -8.44 -8.55 -3.69
C LEU A 168 -8.18 -10.04 -3.93
N ALA A 169 -8.42 -10.89 -2.93
CA ALA A 169 -8.28 -12.33 -3.04
C ALA A 169 -9.48 -13.01 -3.75
N LEU A 170 -10.68 -12.44 -3.66
CA LEU A 170 -11.90 -13.04 -4.24
C LEU A 170 -12.00 -12.88 -5.77
N SER A 171 -12.52 -13.91 -6.44
CA SER A 171 -12.81 -13.86 -7.88
C SER A 171 -13.95 -12.89 -8.20
N LYS A 172 -14.02 -12.40 -9.46
CA LYS A 172 -14.99 -11.37 -9.87
C LYS A 172 -16.46 -11.74 -9.61
N SER A 173 -16.82 -13.01 -9.83
CA SER A 173 -18.19 -13.50 -9.60
C SER A 173 -18.48 -13.72 -8.12
N VAL A 174 -17.53 -14.27 -7.37
CA VAL A 174 -17.70 -14.54 -5.93
C VAL A 174 -17.72 -13.24 -5.13
N GLY A 175 -16.87 -12.26 -5.47
CA GLY A 175 -16.84 -10.96 -4.81
C GLY A 175 -18.19 -10.25 -4.84
N ALA A 176 -18.90 -10.26 -5.97
CA ALA A 176 -20.22 -9.65 -6.08
C ALA A 176 -21.27 -10.33 -5.19
N ILE A 177 -21.26 -11.67 -5.13
CA ILE A 177 -22.18 -12.44 -4.28
C ILE A 177 -21.88 -12.21 -2.80
N VAL A 178 -20.60 -12.23 -2.41
CA VAL A 178 -20.18 -11.97 -1.03
C VAL A 178 -20.54 -10.55 -0.60
N PHE A 179 -20.34 -9.54 -1.46
CA PHE A 179 -20.73 -8.16 -1.17
C PHE A 179 -22.24 -8.03 -0.95
N ALA A 180 -23.05 -8.59 -1.85
CA ALA A 180 -24.51 -8.56 -1.72
C ALA A 180 -24.98 -9.30 -0.46
N GLY A 181 -24.41 -10.48 -0.17
CA GLY A 181 -24.73 -11.27 1.02
C GLY A 181 -24.35 -10.56 2.32
N MET A 182 -23.15 -10.00 2.39
CA MET A 182 -22.67 -9.24 3.55
C MET A 182 -23.52 -7.98 3.79
N GLY A 183 -23.85 -7.24 2.72
CA GLY A 183 -24.71 -6.07 2.79
C GLY A 183 -26.11 -6.42 3.30
N ALA A 184 -26.71 -7.49 2.79
CA ALA A 184 -28.00 -7.99 3.27
C ALA A 184 -27.94 -8.39 4.75
N LEU A 185 -26.85 -9.05 5.18
CA LEU A 185 -26.66 -9.48 6.55
C LEU A 185 -26.49 -8.27 7.50
N ILE A 186 -25.68 -7.29 7.13
CA ILE A 186 -25.51 -6.05 7.90
C ILE A 186 -26.84 -5.30 8.03
N LEU A 187 -27.59 -5.17 6.93
CA LEU A 187 -28.92 -4.52 6.95
C LEU A 187 -29.91 -5.30 7.83
N PHE A 188 -29.93 -6.63 7.73
CA PHE A 188 -30.81 -7.48 8.52
C PHE A 188 -30.52 -7.35 10.02
N PHE A 189 -29.27 -7.50 10.45
CA PHE A 189 -28.89 -7.35 11.86
C PHE A 189 -29.04 -5.91 12.35
N GLY A 190 -28.70 -4.92 11.52
CA GLY A 190 -28.94 -3.51 11.81
C GLY A 190 -30.41 -3.22 12.07
N ALA A 191 -31.31 -3.75 11.23
CA ALA A 191 -32.75 -3.63 11.42
C ALA A 191 -33.23 -4.34 12.70
N LEU A 192 -32.73 -5.55 12.99
CA LEU A 192 -33.08 -6.27 14.23
C LEU A 192 -32.66 -5.50 15.49
N ILE A 193 -31.47 -4.88 15.49
CA ILE A 193 -31.00 -4.04 16.59
C ILE A 193 -31.85 -2.77 16.70
N ALA A 194 -32.19 -2.13 15.57
CA ALA A 194 -33.01 -0.93 15.54
C ALA A 194 -34.42 -1.16 16.11
N VAL A 195 -35.02 -2.34 15.85
CA VAL A 195 -36.36 -2.69 16.36
C VAL A 195 -36.34 -3.07 17.85
N LYS A 196 -35.24 -3.65 18.35
CA LYS A 196 -35.11 -4.01 19.78
C LYS A 196 -34.66 -2.82 20.65
N ARG A 197 -35.65 -2.11 21.20
CA ARG A 197 -35.49 -0.93 22.09
C ARG A 197 -34.70 -1.17 23.40
N GLN A 198 -34.44 -2.43 23.80
CA GLN A 198 -33.69 -2.80 25.01
C GLN A 198 -32.58 -3.84 24.73
N ALA A 199 -31.88 -3.72 23.61
CA ALA A 199 -30.70 -4.57 23.38
C ALA A 199 -29.64 -4.31 24.47
N ASN A 200 -29.18 -5.38 25.13
CA ASN A 200 -28.14 -5.27 26.15
C ASN A 200 -26.83 -4.83 25.48
N ARG A 201 -26.33 -3.64 25.85
CA ARG A 201 -25.10 -3.04 25.29
C ARG A 201 -23.91 -3.99 25.34
N ARG A 202 -23.84 -4.85 26.37
CA ARG A 202 -22.77 -5.86 26.49
C ARG A 202 -22.86 -6.95 25.42
N VAL A 203 -24.08 -7.41 25.13
CA VAL A 203 -24.32 -8.44 24.10
C VAL A 203 -24.04 -7.88 22.71
N VAL A 204 -24.51 -6.67 22.43
CA VAL A 204 -24.24 -5.99 21.15
C VAL A 204 -22.74 -5.76 20.97
N GLY A 205 -22.05 -5.27 22.00
CA GLY A 205 -20.60 -5.10 21.98
C GLY A 205 -19.84 -6.42 21.77
N ALA A 206 -20.28 -7.51 22.41
CA ALA A 206 -19.68 -8.82 22.21
C ALA A 206 -19.84 -9.34 20.77
N ILE A 207 -21.04 -9.22 20.19
CA ILE A 207 -21.30 -9.64 18.81
C ILE A 207 -20.45 -8.82 17.83
N LEU A 208 -20.43 -7.49 17.97
CA LEU A 208 -19.63 -6.61 17.12
C LEU A 208 -18.14 -6.91 17.26
N GLY A 209 -17.65 -7.20 18.47
CA GLY A 209 -16.27 -7.59 18.72
C GLY A 209 -15.89 -8.90 18.02
N VAL A 210 -16.76 -9.91 18.07
CA VAL A 210 -16.55 -11.19 17.37
C VAL A 210 -16.55 -11.00 15.85
N LEU A 211 -17.48 -10.21 15.32
CA LEU A 211 -17.53 -9.90 13.89
C LEU A 211 -16.28 -9.14 13.42
N LEU A 212 -15.81 -8.18 14.20
CA LEU A 212 -14.57 -7.45 13.91
C LEU A 212 -13.37 -8.39 13.88
N LEU A 213 -13.24 -9.27 14.88
CA LEU A 213 -12.16 -10.26 14.94
C LEU A 213 -12.21 -11.25 13.77
N ALA A 214 -13.41 -11.73 13.41
CA ALA A 214 -13.59 -12.60 12.26
C ALA A 214 -13.20 -11.91 10.95
N LEU A 215 -13.63 -10.65 10.76
CA LEU A 215 -13.27 -9.85 9.59
C LEU A 215 -11.76 -9.60 9.51
N ALA A 216 -11.15 -9.18 10.62
CA ALA A 216 -9.71 -8.92 10.67
C ALA A 216 -8.90 -10.21 10.43
N GLY A 217 -9.29 -11.32 11.05
CA GLY A 217 -8.66 -12.62 10.86
C GLY A 217 -8.76 -13.11 9.41
N THR A 218 -9.94 -12.96 8.79
CA THR A 218 -10.14 -13.30 7.37
C THR A 218 -9.30 -12.40 6.48
N GLY A 219 -9.27 -11.09 6.75
CA GLY A 219 -8.45 -10.13 6.02
C GLY A 219 -6.97 -10.49 6.06
N VAL A 220 -6.44 -10.85 7.23
CA VAL A 220 -5.05 -11.31 7.39
C VAL A 220 -4.80 -12.60 6.63
N ALA A 221 -5.68 -13.60 6.73
CA ALA A 221 -5.55 -14.86 6.00
C ALA A 221 -5.49 -14.62 4.48
N THR A 222 -6.44 -13.83 3.94
CA THR A 222 -6.47 -13.50 2.51
C THR A 222 -5.29 -12.63 2.07
N ALA A 223 -4.72 -11.82 2.98
CA ALA A 223 -3.52 -11.05 2.66
C ALA A 223 -2.28 -11.94 2.47
N LEU A 224 -2.24 -13.12 3.11
CA LEU A 224 -1.16 -14.10 2.93
C LEU A 224 -1.33 -14.90 1.63
N ASP A 225 -2.57 -15.14 1.20
CA ASP A 225 -2.86 -15.84 -0.06
C ASP A 225 -2.56 -15.00 -1.30
N GLY A 226 -2.46 -13.68 -1.16
CA GLY A 226 -2.13 -12.76 -2.24
C GLY A 226 -3.34 -12.25 -3.03
N GLU A 227 -3.09 -11.43 -4.03
CA GLU A 227 -4.12 -10.94 -4.94
C GLU A 227 -4.43 -11.99 -6.01
N ARG A 228 -5.65 -11.99 -6.54
CA ARG A 228 -5.99 -12.92 -7.63
C ARG A 228 -5.11 -12.66 -8.87
N GLU A 229 -4.78 -13.73 -9.59
CA GLU A 229 -3.89 -13.74 -10.77
C GLU A 229 -4.19 -12.63 -11.80
N GLN A 230 -5.46 -12.36 -12.06
CA GLN A 230 -5.89 -11.31 -12.99
C GLN A 230 -5.50 -9.88 -12.56
N LEU A 231 -5.30 -9.65 -11.27
CA LEU A 231 -4.85 -8.37 -10.73
C LEU A 231 -3.33 -8.29 -10.68
N THR A 232 -2.65 -9.40 -10.42
CA THR A 232 -1.18 -9.45 -10.45
C THR A 232 -0.66 -9.28 -11.88
N GLU A 233 -1.26 -9.97 -12.86
CA GLU A 233 -0.98 -9.76 -14.29
C GLU A 233 -1.21 -8.30 -14.68
N ALA A 234 -2.34 -7.72 -14.27
CA ALA A 234 -2.66 -6.33 -14.59
C ALA A 234 -1.80 -5.29 -13.85
N ALA A 235 -1.16 -5.66 -12.73
CA ALA A 235 -0.25 -4.80 -11.99
C ALA A 235 1.19 -4.89 -12.53
N GLU A 236 1.58 -6.02 -13.12
CA GLU A 236 2.85 -6.20 -13.83
C GLU A 236 2.84 -5.50 -15.19
N GLU A 237 1.67 -5.41 -15.84
CA GLU A 237 1.46 -4.54 -16.99
C GLU A 237 1.43 -3.07 -16.52
N ASP A 238 2.61 -2.47 -16.37
CA ASP A 238 2.77 -1.04 -16.08
C ASP A 238 1.86 -0.23 -17.01
N HIS A 239 1.27 0.88 -16.55
CA HIS A 239 0.37 1.69 -17.38
C HIS A 239 1.07 2.29 -18.63
N PHE A 240 2.40 2.11 -18.72
CA PHE A 240 3.28 2.44 -19.83
C PHE A 240 3.95 1.22 -20.49
N ALA A 241 3.75 0.01 -19.98
CA ALA A 241 4.24 -1.22 -20.59
C ALA A 241 3.56 -1.42 -21.95
N HIS A 242 4.38 -1.63 -22.97
CA HIS A 242 3.96 -1.83 -24.34
C HIS A 242 2.88 -2.92 -24.42
N ARG A 243 1.74 -2.62 -25.07
CA ARG A 243 0.83 -3.67 -25.54
C ARG A 243 1.65 -4.59 -26.42
N GLY A 244 1.81 -5.86 -26.06
CA GLY A 244 2.59 -6.78 -26.86
C GLY A 244 1.88 -6.97 -28.18
N CYS A 245 2.47 -6.47 -29.27
CA CYS A 245 1.92 -6.59 -30.61
C CYS A 245 2.19 -7.98 -31.22
N THR A 246 2.14 -9.01 -30.39
CA THR A 246 2.49 -10.39 -30.73
C THR A 246 1.31 -11.16 -31.31
N GLU A 247 1.58 -12.39 -31.75
CA GLU A 247 0.54 -13.33 -32.18
C GLU A 247 -0.23 -13.93 -31.00
N GLU A 248 0.21 -13.81 -29.75
CA GLU A 248 -0.51 -14.40 -28.62
C GLU A 248 -1.74 -13.57 -28.24
N LYS A 249 -2.73 -14.21 -27.58
CA LYS A 249 -3.93 -13.52 -27.10
C LYS A 249 -3.62 -12.90 -25.74
N GLU A 250 -3.69 -11.57 -25.67
CA GLU A 250 -3.47 -10.83 -24.42
C GLU A 250 -4.78 -10.46 -23.72
N TYR A 251 -4.68 -9.98 -22.47
CA TYR A 251 -5.84 -9.48 -21.71
C TYR A 251 -6.57 -8.36 -22.47
N SER A 252 -5.84 -7.51 -23.19
CA SER A 252 -6.36 -6.43 -24.03
C SER A 252 -7.28 -6.89 -25.17
N ASP A 253 -7.18 -8.17 -25.59
CA ASP A 253 -8.05 -8.76 -26.63
C ASP A 253 -9.39 -9.27 -26.08
N LYS A 254 -9.51 -9.44 -24.75
CA LYS A 254 -10.73 -10.01 -24.15
C LYS A 254 -11.89 -9.02 -24.31
N LYS A 255 -12.86 -9.39 -25.15
CA LYS A 255 -14.05 -8.58 -25.49
C LYS A 255 -13.68 -7.23 -26.12
N ALA A 256 -12.63 -7.20 -26.93
CA ALA A 256 -12.32 -6.08 -27.78
C ALA A 256 -13.55 -5.60 -28.58
N SER A 257 -13.72 -4.28 -28.70
CA SER A 257 -14.77 -3.70 -29.54
C SER A 257 -14.53 -4.10 -30.99
N ARG A 258 -15.50 -4.77 -31.61
CA ARG A 258 -15.41 -5.31 -32.98
C ARG A 258 -16.02 -4.40 -34.05
N ALA A 259 -16.53 -3.26 -33.63
CA ALA A 259 -17.17 -2.28 -34.49
C ALA A 259 -16.60 -0.90 -34.19
N VAL A 260 -16.22 -0.19 -35.26
CA VAL A 260 -15.76 1.18 -35.20
C VAL A 260 -16.81 2.04 -35.88
N SER A 261 -17.43 2.95 -35.13
CA SER A 261 -18.43 3.89 -35.69
C SER A 261 -17.79 5.12 -36.35
N MET A 262 -16.46 5.22 -36.35
CA MET A 262 -15.73 6.33 -36.91
C MET A 262 -15.80 6.29 -38.44
N LYS A 263 -16.39 7.32 -39.05
CA LYS A 263 -16.53 7.44 -40.51
C LYS A 263 -15.74 8.60 -41.10
N SER A 264 -15.12 9.42 -40.26
CA SER A 264 -14.33 10.60 -40.62
C SER A 264 -12.95 10.52 -39.99
N SER A 265 -11.96 11.16 -40.62
CA SER A 265 -10.57 11.22 -40.15
C SER A 265 -9.82 9.88 -40.15
N ILE A 266 -10.23 8.94 -41.01
CA ILE A 266 -9.47 7.72 -41.29
C ILE A 266 -8.50 8.02 -42.44
N LEU A 267 -7.21 7.78 -42.20
CA LEU A 267 -6.16 7.93 -43.20
C LEU A 267 -6.23 6.81 -44.25
N ALA A 268 -6.35 5.56 -43.80
CA ALA A 268 -6.44 4.40 -44.66
C ALA A 268 -7.26 3.28 -44.00
N ASN A 269 -7.98 2.52 -44.82
CA ASN A 269 -8.54 1.24 -44.44
C ASN A 269 -7.55 0.15 -44.85
N VAL A 270 -7.04 -0.61 -43.90
CA VAL A 270 -6.18 -1.76 -44.11
C VAL A 270 -7.05 -3.00 -44.04
N ILE A 271 -7.15 -3.73 -45.15
CA ILE A 271 -8.03 -4.90 -45.26
C ILE A 271 -7.16 -6.15 -45.44
N LEU A 272 -7.39 -7.13 -44.55
CA LEU A 272 -6.88 -8.49 -44.70
C LEU A 272 -7.98 -9.35 -45.31
N THR A 273 -7.72 -9.88 -46.51
CA THR A 273 -8.66 -10.74 -47.25
C THR A 273 -8.70 -12.18 -46.72
N GLU A 274 -9.72 -12.94 -47.14
CA GLU A 274 -9.80 -14.39 -46.87
C GLU A 274 -8.59 -15.16 -47.40
N ASP A 275 -8.01 -14.73 -48.52
CA ASP A 275 -6.86 -15.35 -49.18
C ASP A 275 -5.51 -14.97 -48.52
N GLY A 276 -5.52 -14.21 -47.42
CA GLY A 276 -4.32 -13.78 -46.71
C GLY A 276 -3.59 -12.58 -47.34
N GLN A 277 -4.14 -11.95 -48.38
CA GLN A 277 -3.59 -10.73 -48.95
C GLN A 277 -3.96 -9.51 -48.10
N LEU A 278 -2.98 -8.65 -47.85
CA LEU A 278 -3.12 -7.40 -47.11
C LEU A 278 -2.95 -6.21 -48.05
N TYR A 279 -3.93 -5.32 -48.11
CA TYR A 279 -3.84 -4.08 -48.89
C TYR A 279 -4.45 -2.89 -48.13
N ALA A 280 -4.06 -1.68 -48.52
CA ALA A 280 -4.62 -0.44 -48.01
C ALA A 280 -5.47 0.28 -49.05
N GLU A 281 -6.56 0.90 -48.58
CA GLU A 281 -7.33 1.90 -49.31
C GLU A 281 -7.11 3.25 -48.63
N ALA A 282 -6.19 4.05 -49.16
CA ALA A 282 -5.88 5.38 -48.63
C ALA A 282 -6.94 6.39 -49.04
N THR A 283 -7.42 7.19 -48.08
CA THR A 283 -8.44 8.21 -48.32
C THR A 283 -7.93 9.23 -49.35
N GLY A 284 -8.65 9.37 -50.46
CA GLY A 284 -8.30 10.29 -51.55
C GLY A 284 -7.49 9.68 -52.69
N TYR A 285 -7.11 8.40 -52.61
CA TYR A 285 -6.42 7.68 -53.69
C TYR A 285 -7.28 6.52 -54.19
N PRO A 286 -7.58 6.42 -55.51
CA PRO A 286 -8.34 5.31 -56.04
C PRO A 286 -7.48 4.04 -56.13
N GLY A 287 -8.03 2.90 -55.73
CA GLY A 287 -7.45 1.57 -55.90
C GLY A 287 -6.65 1.06 -54.70
N GLN A 288 -6.32 -0.23 -54.73
CA GLN A 288 -5.55 -0.92 -53.69
C GLN A 288 -4.09 -0.45 -53.69
N GLN A 289 -3.59 -0.15 -52.50
CA GLN A 289 -2.22 0.32 -52.28
C GLN A 289 -1.43 -0.69 -51.46
N SER A 290 -0.18 -0.92 -51.86
CA SER A 290 0.81 -1.68 -51.08
C SER A 290 1.68 -0.76 -50.21
N ALA A 291 1.48 0.56 -50.30
CA ALA A 291 2.17 1.55 -49.47
C ALA A 291 1.24 2.70 -49.09
N ILE A 292 1.41 3.25 -47.88
CA ILE A 292 0.65 4.42 -47.40
C ILE A 292 1.59 5.49 -46.86
N THR A 293 1.16 6.75 -46.92
CA THR A 293 1.89 7.88 -46.36
C THR A 293 1.21 8.38 -45.09
N ILE A 294 1.94 8.42 -43.98
CA ILE A 294 1.50 8.95 -42.68
C ILE A 294 2.15 10.30 -42.45
N GLN A 295 1.40 11.30 -42.01
CA GLN A 295 1.95 12.62 -41.71
C GLN A 295 2.75 12.61 -40.41
N ARG A 296 3.98 13.12 -40.46
CA ARG A 296 4.84 13.24 -39.28
C ARG A 296 4.22 14.15 -38.21
N SER A 297 4.35 13.72 -36.95
CA SER A 297 3.92 14.47 -35.76
C SER A 297 2.43 14.86 -35.74
N ASN A 298 1.60 14.22 -36.56
CA ASN A 298 0.16 14.44 -36.59
C ASN A 298 -0.57 13.11 -36.32
N PRO A 299 -1.53 13.06 -35.38
CA PRO A 299 -2.34 11.86 -35.16
C PRO A 299 -3.01 11.39 -36.43
N SER A 300 -2.62 10.20 -36.88
CA SER A 300 -3.17 9.53 -38.05
C SER A 300 -3.88 8.27 -37.62
N THR A 301 -5.11 8.08 -38.10
CA THR A 301 -5.93 6.94 -37.70
C THR A 301 -6.08 5.95 -38.84
N ILE A 302 -5.77 4.68 -38.57
CA ILE A 302 -5.83 3.59 -39.54
C ILE A 302 -6.91 2.62 -39.07
N LEU A 303 -7.82 2.23 -39.97
CA LEU A 303 -8.85 1.25 -39.71
C LEU A 303 -8.42 -0.11 -40.24
N PHE A 304 -8.33 -1.11 -39.37
CA PHE A 304 -8.10 -2.49 -39.76
C PHE A 304 -9.44 -3.24 -39.91
N VAL A 305 -9.58 -3.97 -41.01
CA VAL A 305 -10.71 -4.86 -41.30
C VAL A 305 -10.16 -6.26 -41.52
N ASN A 306 -10.64 -7.23 -40.75
CA ASN A 306 -10.21 -8.62 -40.87
C ASN A 306 -11.30 -9.47 -41.53
N GLU A 307 -11.10 -9.89 -42.77
CA GLU A 307 -11.96 -10.85 -43.46
C GLU A 307 -11.44 -12.29 -43.37
N SER A 308 -10.26 -12.52 -42.80
CA SER A 308 -9.72 -13.87 -42.60
C SER A 308 -10.55 -14.68 -41.60
N SER A 309 -10.49 -16.00 -41.72
CA SER A 309 -11.22 -16.94 -40.84
C SER A 309 -10.74 -16.92 -39.39
N GLU A 310 -9.51 -16.48 -39.14
CA GLU A 310 -8.89 -16.46 -37.83
C GLU A 310 -8.92 -15.06 -37.20
N ALA A 311 -8.84 -15.00 -35.87
CA ALA A 311 -8.76 -13.72 -35.18
C ALA A 311 -7.35 -13.13 -35.32
N ARG A 312 -7.24 -12.04 -36.10
CA ARG A 312 -5.98 -11.37 -36.44
C ARG A 312 -5.96 -9.94 -35.94
N ARG A 313 -4.76 -9.37 -35.84
CA ARG A 313 -4.53 -7.96 -35.50
C ARG A 313 -3.59 -7.33 -36.50
N MET A 314 -3.67 -6.02 -36.64
CA MET A 314 -2.71 -5.24 -37.41
C MET A 314 -1.64 -4.69 -36.49
N VAL A 315 -0.39 -4.72 -36.94
CA VAL A 315 0.77 -4.16 -36.25
C VAL A 315 1.45 -3.15 -37.17
N LEU A 316 1.53 -1.90 -36.72
CA LEU A 316 2.36 -0.86 -37.33
C LEU A 316 3.68 -0.81 -36.57
N SER A 317 4.79 -1.12 -37.24
CA SER A 317 6.14 -0.91 -36.74
C SER A 317 6.71 0.38 -37.33
N TYR A 318 7.19 1.28 -36.48
CA TYR A 318 7.70 2.60 -36.87
C TYR A 318 9.06 2.93 -36.23
N GLY A 319 9.92 1.92 -36.11
CA GLY A 319 11.32 2.03 -35.72
C GLY A 319 11.60 1.50 -34.31
N LYS A 320 12.74 1.91 -33.74
CA LYS A 320 13.19 1.52 -32.40
C LYS A 320 13.59 2.74 -31.58
N VAL A 321 13.43 2.65 -30.26
CA VAL A 321 13.98 3.59 -29.29
C VAL A 321 15.00 2.86 -28.44
N VAL A 322 16.20 3.44 -28.37
CA VAL A 322 17.25 3.00 -27.46
C VAL A 322 17.15 3.88 -26.22
N GLU A 323 16.79 3.28 -25.09
CA GLU A 323 16.80 3.95 -23.79
C GLU A 323 18.09 3.58 -23.05
N ASP A 324 18.89 4.58 -22.68
CA ASP A 324 20.03 4.39 -21.79
C ASP A 324 19.52 4.30 -20.35
N LEU A 325 19.66 3.13 -19.74
CA LEU A 325 19.23 2.84 -18.37
C LEU A 325 20.29 3.24 -17.33
N GLY A 326 21.43 3.80 -17.77
CA GLY A 326 22.60 4.06 -16.94
C GLY A 326 23.57 2.87 -16.89
N ASP A 327 24.79 3.11 -16.43
CA ASP A 327 25.88 2.12 -16.33
C ASP A 327 26.24 1.39 -17.65
N GLY A 328 25.96 2.01 -18.80
CA GLY A 328 26.26 1.45 -20.13
C GLY A 328 25.29 0.35 -20.58
N VAL A 329 24.13 0.22 -19.92
CA VAL A 329 23.07 -0.71 -20.31
C VAL A 329 22.04 0.03 -21.14
N GLU A 330 22.04 -0.22 -22.45
CA GLU A 330 21.03 0.28 -23.37
C GLU A 330 19.91 -0.76 -23.56
N ARG A 331 18.66 -0.30 -23.50
CA ARG A 331 17.48 -1.11 -23.82
C ARG A 331 16.90 -0.65 -25.15
N GLU A 332 16.98 -1.52 -26.15
CA GLU A 332 16.24 -1.34 -27.40
C GLU A 332 14.78 -1.75 -27.20
N SER A 333 13.86 -0.84 -27.51
CA SER A 333 12.42 -1.09 -27.55
C SER A 333 11.91 -0.84 -28.97
N ALA A 334 11.15 -1.79 -29.51
CA ALA A 334 10.48 -1.61 -30.79
C ALA A 334 9.31 -0.62 -30.61
N LEU A 335 9.24 0.39 -31.48
CA LEU A 335 8.10 1.30 -31.56
C LEU A 335 7.02 0.66 -32.41
N GLU A 336 6.07 0.02 -31.73
CA GLU A 336 4.95 -0.66 -32.36
C GLU A 336 3.62 -0.14 -31.85
N ALA A 337 2.66 -0.04 -32.76
CA ALA A 337 1.27 0.25 -32.45
C ALA A 337 0.39 -0.81 -33.12
N CYS A 338 -0.45 -1.47 -32.34
CA CYS A 338 -1.31 -2.53 -32.85
C CYS A 338 -2.78 -2.33 -32.46
N THR A 339 -3.64 -2.95 -33.25
CA THR A 339 -5.03 -3.19 -32.87
C THR A 339 -5.10 -4.38 -31.91
N SER A 340 -6.19 -4.53 -31.16
CA SER A 340 -6.51 -5.84 -30.59
C SER A 340 -6.91 -6.83 -31.70
N LYS A 341 -6.99 -8.11 -31.34
CA LYS A 341 -7.45 -9.15 -32.25
C LYS A 341 -8.94 -9.03 -32.54
N VAL A 342 -9.27 -9.01 -33.82
CA VAL A 342 -10.65 -9.00 -34.31
C VAL A 342 -10.94 -10.29 -35.07
N GLU A 343 -12.13 -10.85 -34.87
CA GLU A 343 -12.62 -12.01 -35.63
C GLU A 343 -13.02 -11.60 -37.06
N LYS A 344 -13.37 -12.58 -37.90
CA LYS A 344 -13.86 -12.36 -39.27
C LYS A 344 -14.98 -11.31 -39.34
N GLY A 345 -14.87 -10.37 -40.27
CA GLY A 345 -15.76 -9.21 -40.46
C GLY A 345 -15.62 -8.14 -39.37
N GLY A 346 -14.72 -8.30 -38.41
CA GLY A 346 -14.48 -7.36 -37.32
C GLY A 346 -13.61 -6.18 -37.76
N GLN A 347 -13.85 -5.03 -37.14
CA GLN A 347 -13.13 -3.79 -37.43
C GLN A 347 -12.54 -3.18 -36.17
N GLN A 348 -11.34 -2.62 -36.31
CA GLN A 348 -10.70 -1.88 -35.23
C GLN A 348 -9.80 -0.77 -35.76
N ALA A 349 -9.79 0.37 -35.05
CA ALA A 349 -8.94 1.49 -35.39
C ALA A 349 -7.74 1.60 -34.44
N VAL A 350 -6.62 2.07 -34.96
CA VAL A 350 -5.46 2.51 -34.20
C VAL A 350 -5.13 3.95 -34.60
N THR A 351 -4.89 4.81 -33.62
CA THR A 351 -4.44 6.19 -33.84
C THR A 351 -2.99 6.28 -33.39
N VAL A 352 -2.13 6.73 -34.29
CA VAL A 352 -0.68 6.77 -34.09
C VAL A 352 -0.15 8.17 -34.37
N VAL A 353 0.87 8.57 -33.61
CA VAL A 353 1.63 9.80 -33.84
C VAL A 353 3.06 9.37 -34.07
N VAL A 354 3.53 9.43 -35.32
CA VAL A 354 4.90 9.03 -35.66
C VAL A 354 5.81 10.28 -35.56
N PRO A 355 6.76 10.32 -34.62
CA PRO A 355 7.53 11.53 -34.36
C PRO A 355 8.70 11.72 -35.34
N LYS A 356 9.22 10.64 -35.93
CA LYS A 356 10.40 10.65 -36.81
C LYS A 356 10.01 10.37 -38.26
N PRO A 357 10.68 10.99 -39.24
CA PRO A 357 10.50 10.64 -40.65
C PRO A 357 11.09 9.26 -40.94
N SER A 358 10.58 8.57 -41.96
CA SER A 358 11.06 7.25 -42.37
C SER A 358 12.49 7.28 -42.92
N SER A 359 12.97 8.45 -43.37
CA SER A 359 14.36 8.66 -43.79
C SER A 359 15.38 8.72 -42.64
N ALA A 360 14.91 8.91 -41.40
CA ALA A 360 15.75 8.98 -40.21
C ALA A 360 15.71 7.69 -39.36
N SER A 361 15.12 6.63 -39.91
CA SER A 361 15.09 5.28 -39.31
C SER A 361 15.93 4.34 -40.16
N ASP A 362 16.73 3.51 -39.50
CA ASP A 362 17.51 2.47 -40.18
C ASP A 362 16.61 1.30 -40.64
N GLU A 363 15.47 1.11 -39.98
CA GLU A 363 14.47 0.10 -40.34
C GLU A 363 13.25 0.73 -41.04
N PRO A 364 12.71 0.07 -42.08
CA PRO A 364 11.54 0.56 -42.79
C PRO A 364 10.29 0.50 -41.91
N PHE A 365 9.44 1.52 -41.99
CA PHE A 365 8.15 1.49 -41.30
C PHE A 365 7.17 0.63 -42.09
N THR A 366 6.46 -0.26 -41.41
CA THR A 366 5.63 -1.27 -42.07
C THR A 366 4.39 -1.59 -41.27
N ILE A 367 3.32 -1.94 -41.98
CA ILE A 367 2.13 -2.56 -41.41
C ILE A 367 2.14 -4.02 -41.75
N THR A 368 2.02 -4.87 -40.74
CA THR A 368 2.00 -6.33 -40.88
C THR A 368 0.85 -6.95 -40.10
N VAL A 369 0.54 -8.19 -40.44
CA VAL A 369 -0.39 -9.03 -39.67
C VAL A 369 0.37 -10.25 -39.16
N PRO A 370 0.58 -10.39 -37.84
CA PRO A 370 1.26 -11.54 -37.27
C PRO A 370 0.57 -12.86 -37.65
N GLY A 371 1.39 -13.82 -38.10
CA GLY A 371 0.99 -15.17 -38.52
C GLY A 371 0.35 -15.28 -39.91
N VAL A 372 0.48 -14.24 -40.75
CA VAL A 372 0.17 -14.29 -42.19
C VAL A 372 1.43 -13.94 -42.99
N GLU A 373 2.01 -14.93 -43.66
CA GLU A 373 3.21 -14.71 -44.47
C GLU A 373 2.92 -13.81 -45.68
N GLY A 374 3.77 -12.80 -45.90
CA GLY A 374 3.63 -11.86 -47.02
C GLY A 374 2.63 -10.72 -46.81
N ALA A 375 1.87 -10.71 -45.71
CA ALA A 375 0.96 -9.62 -45.36
C ALA A 375 1.75 -8.39 -44.87
N LYS A 376 2.17 -7.55 -45.82
CA LYS A 376 2.99 -6.36 -45.56
C LYS A 376 2.54 -5.17 -46.40
N ILE A 377 2.43 -4.01 -45.77
CA ILE A 377 2.23 -2.70 -46.42
C ILE A 377 3.37 -1.78 -45.96
N ASP A 378 4.03 -1.11 -46.90
CA ASP A 378 5.10 -0.17 -46.57
C ASP A 378 4.52 1.17 -46.11
N VAL A 379 5.13 1.79 -45.11
CA VAL A 379 4.67 3.07 -44.55
C VAL A 379 5.73 4.13 -44.77
N PHE A 380 5.35 5.23 -45.41
CA PHE A 380 6.22 6.37 -45.64
C PHE A 380 5.84 7.52 -44.71
N VAL A 381 6.83 8.11 -44.04
CA VAL A 381 6.63 9.29 -43.18
C VAL A 381 7.59 10.38 -43.63
N PRO A 382 7.09 11.52 -44.15
CA PRO A 382 7.93 12.58 -44.70
C PRO A 382 8.74 13.38 -43.66
#